data_AF-A0A9R0UBR6-F1
#
_entry.id   AF-A0A9R0UBR6-F1
#
_cell.length_a   1.000
_cell.length_b   1.000
_cell.length_c   1.000
_cell.angle_alpha   90.00
_cell.angle_beta   90.00
_cell.angle_gamma   90.00
#
_symmetry.space_group_name_H-M   'P 1'
#
loop_
_entity.id
_entity.type
_entity.pdbx_description
1 polymer ?
#
loop_
_entity_poly.entity_id
_entity_poly.type
_entity_poly.pdbx_seq_one_letter_code
_entity_poly.pdbx_strand_id
1 'polypeptide(L)'
;MYRDGTPGPLGAVVPCVADQDEWFLRRYARAFDDLSSDLRIGRFPTPTCAAEEIALDLAIQDAERLHHDEDELVADLETELPASRSDENWDTLQGVLFQDKDYEGLLSYRIPLERDEAERSFEEFDNVPPRDRHRGFRR
;
A
#
# COMPACT_ATOMS: atom_id res chain seq x y z
N MET A 1 -0.63 19.27 -10.05
CA MET A 1 -1.60 18.41 -10.77
C MET A 1 -2.70 18.09 -9.77
N TYR A 2 -3.97 18.25 -10.15
CA TYR A 2 -5.10 17.94 -9.27
C TYR A 2 -5.15 16.43 -9.03
N ARG A 3 -4.83 15.97 -7.81
CA ARG A 3 -5.24 14.65 -7.31
C ARG A 3 -6.74 14.76 -6.97
N ASP A 4 -7.58 14.65 -8.00
CA ASP A 4 -9.03 14.58 -7.83
C ASP A 4 -9.40 13.16 -7.36
N GLY A 5 -9.21 12.94 -6.07
CA GLY A 5 -9.47 11.67 -5.42
C GLY A 5 -9.17 11.86 -3.95
N THR A 6 -10.22 12.05 -3.15
CA THR A 6 -10.11 11.83 -1.71
C THR A 6 -9.43 10.48 -1.52
N PRO A 7 -8.31 10.40 -0.78
CA PRO A 7 -7.63 9.14 -0.57
C PRO A 7 -8.59 8.14 0.04
N GLY A 8 -8.62 6.93 -0.53
CA GLY A 8 -9.43 5.84 0.01
C GLY A 8 -8.94 5.49 1.42
N PRO A 9 -9.82 5.04 2.33
CA PRO A 9 -9.39 4.60 3.64
C PRO A 9 -8.40 3.44 3.52
N LEU A 10 -7.54 3.26 4.53
CA LEU A 10 -6.66 2.09 4.62
C LEU A 10 -7.47 0.79 4.40
N GLY A 11 -6.97 -0.07 3.51
CA GLY A 11 -7.66 -1.31 3.14
C GLY A 11 -8.78 -1.14 2.10
N ALA A 12 -8.91 0.04 1.48
CA ALA A 12 -9.78 0.22 0.32
C ALA A 12 -9.40 -0.77 -0.79
N VAL A 13 -10.41 -1.42 -1.36
CA VAL A 13 -10.26 -2.23 -2.56
C VAL A 13 -10.42 -1.31 -3.76
N VAL A 14 -9.39 -1.22 -4.61
CA VAL A 14 -9.45 -0.37 -5.80
C VAL A 14 -10.59 -0.82 -6.73
N PRO A 15 -11.33 0.11 -7.37
CA PRO A 15 -12.57 -0.22 -8.08
C PRO A 15 -12.41 -1.29 -9.15
N CYS A 16 -11.28 -1.32 -9.86
CA CYS A 16 -11.01 -2.26 -10.93
C CYS A 16 -10.86 -3.73 -10.47
N VAL A 17 -10.65 -3.98 -9.16
CA VAL A 17 -10.57 -5.34 -8.60
C VAL A 17 -11.65 -5.65 -7.56
N ALA A 18 -12.60 -4.73 -7.35
CA ALA A 18 -13.63 -4.86 -6.32
C ALA A 18 -14.55 -6.07 -6.53
N ASP A 19 -14.77 -6.49 -7.78
CA ASP A 19 -15.63 -7.61 -8.15
C ASP A 19 -14.90 -8.96 -8.26
N GLN A 20 -13.61 -9.01 -7.90
CA GLN A 20 -12.83 -10.26 -7.93
C GLN A 20 -13.28 -11.25 -6.84
N ASP A 21 -12.90 -12.51 -7.00
CA ASP A 21 -13.31 -13.57 -6.08
C ASP A 21 -12.72 -13.42 -4.66
N GLU A 22 -13.30 -14.14 -3.69
CA GLU A 22 -12.87 -14.10 -2.28
C GLU A 22 -11.39 -14.49 -2.11
N TRP A 23 -10.88 -15.36 -2.97
CA TRP A 23 -9.48 -15.78 -2.94
C TRP A 23 -8.54 -14.66 -3.36
N PHE A 24 -8.90 -13.93 -4.41
CA PHE A 24 -8.22 -12.71 -4.82
C PHE A 24 -8.21 -11.68 -3.70
N LEU A 25 -9.39 -11.34 -3.15
CA LEU A 25 -9.52 -10.31 -2.13
C LEU A 25 -8.76 -10.66 -0.84
N ARG A 26 -8.69 -11.94 -0.47
CA ARG A 26 -7.83 -12.40 0.62
C ARG A 26 -6.34 -12.12 0.37
N ARG A 27 -5.85 -12.38 -0.84
CA ARG A 27 -4.45 -12.08 -1.21
C ARG A 27 -4.19 -10.59 -1.31
N TYR A 28 -5.16 -9.82 -1.77
CA TYR A 28 -5.09 -8.36 -1.80
C TYR A 28 -4.96 -7.80 -0.38
N ALA A 29 -5.80 -8.25 0.57
CA ALA A 29 -5.69 -7.87 1.98
C ALA A 29 -4.33 -8.29 2.58
N ARG A 30 -3.81 -9.46 2.20
CA ARG A 30 -2.49 -9.92 2.66
C ARG A 30 -1.34 -9.00 2.25
N ALA A 31 -1.45 -8.26 1.15
CA ALA A 31 -0.43 -7.30 0.75
C ALA A 31 -0.20 -6.23 1.84
N PHE A 32 -1.26 -5.76 2.50
CA PHE A 32 -1.15 -4.85 3.65
C PHE A 32 -0.49 -5.52 4.86
N ASP A 33 -0.84 -6.78 5.14
CA ASP A 33 -0.24 -7.55 6.24
C ASP A 33 1.26 -7.79 6.02
N ASP A 34 1.69 -8.02 4.78
CA ASP A 34 3.08 -8.25 4.41
C ASP A 34 3.93 -7.00 4.70
N LEU A 35 3.46 -5.82 4.28
CA LEU A 35 4.11 -4.53 4.54
C LEU A 35 4.10 -4.17 6.03
N SER A 36 2.98 -4.41 6.71
CA SER A 36 2.89 -4.22 8.16
C SER A 36 3.87 -5.11 8.92
N SER A 37 4.08 -6.34 8.44
CA SER A 37 5.03 -7.28 9.03
C SER A 37 6.47 -6.80 8.90
N ASP A 38 6.85 -6.20 7.76
CA ASP A 38 8.16 -5.59 7.58
C ASP A 38 8.40 -4.47 8.60
N LEU A 39 7.42 -3.56 8.74
CA LEU A 39 7.50 -2.46 9.71
C LEU A 39 7.61 -2.97 11.15
N ARG A 40 6.84 -4.00 11.52
CA ARG A 40 6.88 -4.60 12.86
C ARG A 40 8.24 -5.18 13.25
N ILE A 41 9.06 -5.58 12.27
CA ILE A 41 10.41 -6.10 12.50
C ILE A 41 11.50 -5.06 12.21
N GLY A 42 11.13 -3.78 12.03
CA GLY A 42 12.06 -2.67 11.81
C GLY A 42 12.68 -2.64 10.41
N ARG A 43 11.99 -3.19 9.41
CA ARG A 43 12.40 -3.13 8.00
C ARG A 43 11.57 -2.11 7.23
N PHE A 44 12.13 -1.63 6.13
CA PHE A 44 11.35 -0.88 5.15
C PHE A 44 10.24 -1.77 4.57
N PRO A 45 9.04 -1.22 4.33
CA PRO A 45 7.94 -1.94 3.69
C PRO A 45 8.20 -1.98 2.18
N THR A 46 9.15 -2.81 1.74
CA THR A 46 9.56 -2.90 0.33
C THR A 46 8.56 -3.75 -0.45
N PRO A 47 7.85 -3.18 -1.45
CA PRO A 47 6.95 -3.96 -2.28
C PRO A 47 7.68 -5.02 -3.11
N THR A 48 7.06 -6.17 -3.28
CA THR A 48 7.55 -7.29 -4.09
C THR A 48 6.64 -7.64 -5.27
N CYS A 49 5.50 -6.96 -5.37
CA CYS A 49 4.53 -7.05 -6.46
C CYS A 49 3.66 -5.79 -6.51
N ALA A 50 2.91 -5.60 -7.61
CA ALA A 50 2.06 -4.43 -7.79
C ALA A 50 0.93 -4.32 -6.75
N ALA A 51 0.41 -5.45 -6.23
CA ALA A 51 -0.58 -5.42 -5.16
C ALA A 51 -0.01 -4.82 -3.86
N GLU A 52 1.27 -5.07 -3.55
CA GLU A 52 1.95 -4.45 -2.43
C GLU A 52 2.22 -2.96 -2.69
N GLU A 53 2.55 -2.57 -3.92
CA GLU A 53 2.69 -1.13 -4.26
C GLU A 53 1.37 -0.38 -4.06
N ILE A 54 0.26 -0.91 -4.56
CA ILE A 54 -1.07 -0.32 -4.34
C ILE A 54 -1.39 -0.24 -2.85
N ALA A 55 -1.11 -1.30 -2.09
CA ALA A 55 -1.35 -1.31 -0.65
C ALA A 55 -0.52 -0.27 0.11
N LEU A 56 0.77 -0.13 -0.25
CA LEU A 56 1.67 0.85 0.34
C LEU A 56 1.22 2.28 0.00
N ASP A 57 0.82 2.52 -1.25
CA ASP A 57 0.39 3.83 -1.70
C ASP A 57 -0.89 4.28 -0.97
N LEU A 58 -1.88 3.39 -0.85
CA LEU A 58 -3.08 3.64 -0.05
C LEU A 58 -2.75 3.90 1.42
N ALA A 59 -1.80 3.17 2.00
CA ALA A 59 -1.38 3.37 3.39
C ALA A 59 -0.68 4.72 3.60
N ILE A 60 0.17 5.16 2.66
CA ILE A 60 0.82 6.47 2.70
C ILE A 60 -0.22 7.58 2.56
N GLN A 61 -1.16 7.45 1.61
CA GLN A 61 -2.23 8.42 1.42
C GLN A 61 -3.12 8.56 2.67
N ASP A 62 -3.48 7.45 3.33
CA ASP A 62 -4.27 7.49 4.55
C ASP A 62 -3.46 8.05 5.74
N ALA A 63 -2.16 7.74 5.84
CA ALA A 63 -1.29 8.32 6.85
C ALA A 63 -1.12 9.83 6.69
N GLU A 64 -0.92 10.32 5.46
CA GLU A 64 -0.86 11.75 5.14
C GLU A 64 -2.18 12.45 5.49
N ARG A 65 -3.32 11.83 5.16
CA ARG A 65 -4.66 12.33 5.50
C ARG A 65 -4.86 12.39 7.02
N LEU A 66 -4.56 11.31 7.75
CA LEU A 66 -4.70 11.27 9.22
C LEU A 66 -3.83 12.34 9.87
N HIS A 67 -2.59 12.50 9.43
CA HIS A 67 -1.69 13.53 9.95
C HIS A 67 -2.20 14.96 9.69
N HIS A 68 -2.89 15.20 8.57
CA HIS A 68 -3.39 16.54 8.23
C HIS A 68 -4.77 16.86 8.85
N ASP A 69 -5.67 15.88 8.87
CA ASP A 69 -7.09 16.09 9.20
C ASP A 69 -7.46 15.64 10.63
N GLU A 70 -6.69 14.73 11.23
CA GLU A 70 -6.98 14.04 12.49
C GLU A 70 -5.66 13.83 13.30
N ASP A 71 -4.85 14.88 13.42
CA ASP A 71 -3.49 14.84 13.99
C ASP A 71 -3.50 14.33 15.45
N GLU A 72 -4.58 14.56 16.18
CA GLU A 72 -4.75 14.05 17.54
C GLU A 72 -4.76 12.51 17.63
N LEU A 73 -5.09 11.80 16.54
CA LEU A 73 -5.12 10.34 16.52
C LEU A 73 -3.73 9.73 16.40
N VAL A 74 -2.75 10.49 15.90
CA VAL A 74 -1.38 10.03 15.68
C VAL A 74 -0.37 10.66 16.63
N ALA A 75 -0.70 11.80 17.26
CA ALA A 75 0.19 12.52 18.17
C ALA A 75 0.77 11.65 19.30
N ASP A 76 -0.05 10.80 19.92
CA ASP A 76 0.41 9.89 20.99
C ASP A 76 1.38 8.81 20.46
N LEU A 77 1.20 8.35 19.22
CA LEU A 77 2.06 7.36 18.57
C LEU A 77 3.43 7.95 18.19
N GLU A 78 3.45 9.22 17.80
CA GLU A 78 4.65 9.92 17.34
C GLU A 78 5.48 10.51 18.49
N THR A 79 4.88 10.75 19.65
CA THR A 79 5.53 11.40 20.81
C THR A 79 6.82 10.68 21.25
N GLU A 80 6.90 9.36 21.09
CA GLU A 80 8.09 8.56 21.45
C GLU A 80 9.14 8.48 20.32
N LEU A 81 8.81 8.95 19.12
CA LEU A 81 9.70 8.89 17.96
C LEU A 81 10.67 10.09 17.95
N PRO A 82 11.93 9.91 17.52
CA PRO A 82 12.85 11.02 17.37
C PRO A 82 12.41 11.95 16.24
N ALA A 83 12.26 13.23 16.54
CA ALA A 83 11.98 14.25 15.52
C ALA A 83 13.10 14.30 14.46
N SER A 84 12.69 14.43 13.20
CA SER A 84 13.56 14.55 12.03
C SER A 84 13.08 15.66 11.11
N ARG A 85 14.02 16.33 10.42
CA ARG A 85 13.69 17.31 9.38
C ARG A 85 12.97 16.70 8.16
N SER A 86 12.89 15.38 8.12
CA SER A 86 12.26 14.61 7.06
C SER A 86 10.88 14.10 7.47
N ASP A 87 10.45 14.37 8.71
CA ASP A 87 9.07 14.16 9.12
C ASP A 87 8.17 14.95 8.15
N GLU A 88 7.03 14.38 7.80
CA GLU A 88 6.05 14.99 6.87
C GLU A 88 6.51 15.17 5.41
N ASN A 89 7.69 14.64 5.04
CA ASN A 89 8.14 14.69 3.64
C ASN A 89 7.53 13.55 2.81
N TRP A 90 6.19 13.58 2.68
CA TRP A 90 5.38 12.58 1.99
C TRP A 90 5.79 12.37 0.53
N ASP A 91 6.14 13.46 -0.17
CA ASP A 91 6.62 13.42 -1.56
C ASP A 91 7.93 12.62 -1.70
N THR A 92 8.81 12.66 -0.69
CA THR A 92 10.07 11.90 -0.73
C THR A 92 9.82 10.40 -0.51
N LEU A 93 8.82 10.01 0.31
CA LEU A 93 8.50 8.59 0.51
C LEU A 93 8.18 7.90 -0.81
N GLN A 94 7.46 8.58 -1.69
CA GLN A 94 7.10 8.11 -3.02
C GLN A 94 8.33 7.84 -3.91
N GLY A 95 9.39 8.64 -3.78
CA GLY A 95 10.63 8.43 -4.55
C GLY A 95 11.61 7.44 -3.92
N VAL A 96 11.45 7.10 -2.63
CA VAL A 96 12.36 6.22 -1.89
C VAL A 96 11.83 4.80 -1.75
N LEU A 97 10.52 4.65 -1.54
CA LEU A 97 9.89 3.35 -1.26
C LEU A 97 9.40 2.61 -2.50
N PHE A 98 9.24 3.31 -3.63
CA PHE A 98 8.78 2.75 -4.89
C PHE A 98 9.89 2.76 -5.93
N GLN A 99 9.92 1.73 -6.76
CA GLN A 99 10.89 1.63 -7.84
C GLN A 99 10.40 2.32 -9.11
N ASP A 100 9.14 2.07 -9.46
CA ASP A 100 8.40 2.76 -10.50
C ASP A 100 6.98 3.08 -10.00
N LYS A 101 6.14 3.60 -10.89
CA LYS A 101 4.80 4.12 -10.59
C LYS A 101 3.76 3.60 -11.58
N ASP A 102 4.02 2.45 -12.20
CA ASP A 102 3.13 1.91 -13.24
C ASP A 102 1.78 1.47 -12.66
N TYR A 103 1.73 1.20 -11.34
CA TYR A 103 0.50 0.91 -10.60
C TYR A 103 -0.46 2.12 -10.47
N GLU A 104 0.02 3.37 -10.61
CA GLU A 104 -0.80 4.58 -10.35
C GLU A 104 -2.08 4.62 -11.20
N GLY A 105 -1.99 4.10 -12.44
CA GLY A 105 -3.15 3.99 -13.33
C GLY A 105 -4.28 3.16 -12.75
N LEU A 106 -3.97 2.12 -11.98
CA LEU A 106 -4.95 1.19 -11.39
C LEU A 106 -5.75 1.81 -10.24
N LEU A 107 -5.18 2.77 -9.51
CA LEU A 107 -5.83 3.41 -8.36
C LEU A 107 -7.14 4.12 -8.76
N SER A 108 -7.16 4.71 -9.96
CA SER A 108 -8.31 5.45 -10.47
C SER A 108 -9.10 4.70 -11.56
N TYR A 109 -8.61 3.53 -11.97
CA TYR A 109 -9.24 2.73 -13.02
C TYR A 109 -10.56 2.15 -12.50
N ARG A 110 -11.66 2.43 -13.21
CA ARG A 110 -13.02 2.03 -12.80
C ARG A 110 -13.58 0.85 -13.57
N ILE A 111 -12.92 0.44 -14.65
CA ILE A 111 -13.37 -0.71 -15.44
C ILE A 111 -12.87 -1.96 -14.72
N PRO A 112 -13.75 -2.93 -14.38
CA PRO A 112 -13.33 -4.18 -13.77
C PRO A 112 -12.30 -4.90 -14.64
N LEU A 113 -11.22 -5.35 -14.03
CA LEU A 113 -10.22 -6.17 -14.70
C LEU A 113 -10.76 -7.58 -14.91
N GLU A 114 -10.37 -8.17 -16.04
CA GLU A 114 -10.55 -9.61 -16.23
C GLU A 114 -9.70 -10.37 -15.20
N ARG A 115 -10.14 -11.57 -14.82
CA ARG A 115 -9.48 -12.36 -13.77
C ARG A 115 -7.97 -12.48 -14.00
N ASP A 116 -7.55 -12.89 -15.20
CA ASP A 116 -6.14 -13.11 -15.52
C ASP A 116 -5.33 -11.82 -15.48
N GLU A 117 -5.96 -10.67 -15.70
CA GLU A 117 -5.30 -9.36 -15.61
C GLU A 117 -5.15 -8.93 -14.15
N ALA A 118 -6.19 -9.11 -13.34
CA ALA A 118 -6.11 -8.86 -11.91
C ALA A 118 -5.04 -9.75 -11.24
N GLU A 119 -4.96 -11.04 -11.63
CA GLU A 119 -3.96 -11.98 -11.09
C GLU A 119 -2.51 -11.49 -11.28
N ARG A 120 -2.24 -10.69 -12.32
CA ARG A 120 -0.91 -10.10 -12.55
C ARG A 120 -0.46 -9.16 -11.45
N SER A 121 -1.39 -8.60 -10.66
CA SER A 121 -1.04 -7.77 -9.50
C SER A 121 -0.18 -8.52 -8.48
N PHE A 122 -0.17 -9.86 -8.50
CA PHE A 122 0.64 -10.68 -7.60
C PHE A 122 1.89 -11.27 -8.25
N GLU A 123 2.22 -10.89 -9.50
CA GLU A 123 3.48 -11.28 -10.13
C GLU A 123 4.66 -10.70 -9.35
N GLU A 124 5.67 -11.55 -9.09
CA GLU A 124 6.85 -11.17 -8.32
C GLU A 124 7.76 -10.28 -9.15
N PHE A 125 8.30 -9.22 -8.52
CA PHE A 125 9.32 -8.38 -9.13
C PHE A 125 10.67 -9.10 -9.17
N ASP A 126 11.33 -9.10 -10.33
CA ASP A 126 12.58 -9.84 -10.54
C ASP A 126 13.80 -9.28 -9.78
N ASN A 127 13.70 -8.05 -9.25
CA ASN A 127 14.82 -7.33 -8.65
C ASN A 127 14.76 -7.23 -7.11
N VAL A 128 13.77 -7.85 -6.48
CA VAL A 128 13.65 -7.97 -5.02
C VAL A 128 13.35 -9.42 -4.63
N PRO A 129 13.85 -9.90 -3.47
CA PRO A 129 13.50 -11.25 -3.01
C PRO A 129 11.98 -11.38 -2.80
N PRO A 130 11.34 -12.43 -3.32
CA PRO A 130 9.90 -12.58 -3.18
C PRO A 130 9.51 -12.91 -1.75
N ARG A 131 8.23 -12.67 -1.42
CA ARG A 131 7.65 -13.09 -0.13
C ARG A 131 7.67 -14.60 0.01
N ASP A 132 7.73 -15.09 1.26
CA ASP A 132 7.53 -16.52 1.53
C ASP A 132 6.14 -16.96 1.05
N ARG A 133 6.11 -17.94 0.14
CA ARG A 133 4.88 -18.55 -0.39
C ARG A 133 4.02 -19.24 0.68
N HIS A 134 4.58 -19.54 1.86
CA HIS A 134 3.92 -20.24 2.96
C HIS A 134 3.51 -19.34 4.14
N ARG A 135 3.64 -18.00 4.01
CA ARG A 135 3.35 -17.03 5.08
C ARG A 135 1.90 -16.99 5.59
N GLY A 136 0.97 -17.69 4.93
CA GLY A 136 -0.42 -17.82 5.36
C GLY A 136 -1.23 -16.53 5.18
N PHE A 137 -2.34 -16.44 5.93
CA PHE A 137 -3.19 -15.25 6.04
C PHE A 137 -3.40 -14.95 7.53
N ARG A 138 -3.54 -13.66 7.87
CA ARG A 138 -3.96 -13.27 9.21
C ARG A 138 -5.37 -13.80 9.50
N ARG A 139 -5.59 -14.25 10.74
CA ARG A 139 -6.89 -14.75 11.22
C ARG A 139 -7.74 -13.65 11.80
#